data_AF-A2HCX8-F1
#
_entry.id   AF-A2HCX8-F1
#
_cell.length_a   1.000
_cell.length_b   1.000
_cell.length_c   1.000
_cell.angle_alpha   90.00
_cell.angle_beta   90.00
_cell.angle_gamma   90.00
#
_symmetry.space_group_name_H-M   'P 1'
#
loop_
_entity.id
_entity.type
_entity.pdbx_description
1 polymer ?
#
loop_
_entity_poly.entity_id
_entity_poly.type
_entity_poly.pdbx_seq_one_letter_code
_entity_poly.pdbx_strand_id
1 'polypeptide(L)'
;MLATTAPNSLVMNPTSMLIEMKSFIPSSYTFETTIQKIKQELLQGDLDCSAKDETNEQYLYEMQDLIDHLPKLPEIQQQKLTIPEFDEIEVKATDSVEIKKFIRNVNYEFLGFHCNHKDCDMVYFIDIYKSEEFKTYDNFVSLVAECVWQIRGEDRRGKVWNGQIKPAMFELKKTIDALVILAGKVSEYNAKMNPQCSKCKAAMRKYNYSVKEIERMRNDYADLKKEAEKPAEDKMD
;
A
#
# COMPACT_ATOMS: atom_id res chain seq x y z
N MET A 1 6.26 -1.35 -29.47
CA MET A 1 5.12 -1.07 -28.59
C MET A 1 5.65 -0.40 -27.33
N LEU A 2 5.25 0.83 -27.07
CA LEU A 2 5.66 1.61 -25.91
C LEU A 2 4.97 1.04 -24.66
N ALA A 3 5.73 0.40 -23.78
CA ALA A 3 5.24 0.01 -22.46
C ALA A 3 5.25 1.24 -21.56
N THR A 4 4.08 1.86 -21.39
CA THR A 4 3.82 2.79 -20.29
C THR A 4 3.86 2.01 -18.97
N THR A 5 4.98 2.04 -18.27
CA THR A 5 5.06 1.64 -16.87
C THR A 5 4.35 2.70 -16.02
N ALA A 6 3.14 2.38 -15.56
CA ALA A 6 2.51 3.12 -14.46
C ALA A 6 3.44 3.06 -13.22
N PRO A 7 3.50 4.11 -12.38
CA PRO A 7 4.36 4.11 -11.20
C PRO A 7 3.86 3.04 -10.22
N ASN A 8 4.63 1.96 -10.09
CA ASN A 8 4.32 0.77 -9.27
C ASN A 8 4.52 0.98 -7.75
N SER A 9 4.30 2.20 -7.25
CA SER A 9 4.24 2.45 -5.82
C SER A 9 3.05 3.35 -5.55
N LEU A 10 1.95 2.75 -5.06
CA LEU A 10 0.91 3.50 -4.37
C LEU A 10 1.53 3.97 -3.04
N VAL A 11 2.16 5.15 -3.08
CA VAL A 11 2.54 5.89 -1.88
C VAL A 11 1.25 6.48 -1.35
N MET A 12 0.64 5.78 -0.40
CA MET A 12 -0.57 6.25 0.26
C MET A 12 -0.14 6.99 1.53
N ASN A 13 -0.29 8.31 1.53
CA ASN A 13 -0.22 9.08 2.76
C ASN A 13 -1.56 8.88 3.52
N PRO A 14 -1.54 8.43 4.79
CA PRO A 14 -2.74 8.31 5.62
C PRO A 14 -3.60 9.60 5.65
N THR A 15 -2.94 10.76 5.55
CA THR A 15 -3.54 12.09 5.44
C THR A 15 -4.27 12.31 4.12
N SER A 16 -3.74 11.76 3.02
CA SER A 16 -4.34 11.85 1.67
C SER A 16 -5.53 10.91 1.48
N MET A 17 -5.60 9.78 2.19
CA MET A 17 -6.71 8.83 2.06
C MET A 17 -7.94 9.15 2.92
N LEU A 18 -7.81 9.94 4.00
CA LEU A 18 -8.95 10.56 4.69
C LEU A 18 -9.84 11.36 3.70
N ILE A 19 -9.21 11.91 2.67
CA ILE A 19 -9.84 12.68 1.60
C ILE A 19 -10.44 11.75 0.54
N GLU A 20 -9.74 10.68 0.14
CA GLU A 20 -10.18 9.76 -0.93
C GLU A 20 -11.30 8.79 -0.53
N MET A 21 -11.33 8.29 0.72
CA MET A 21 -12.34 7.28 1.14
C MET A 21 -13.77 7.81 1.23
N LYS A 22 -13.98 9.13 1.24
CA LYS A 22 -15.31 9.75 1.35
C LYS A 22 -15.80 10.46 0.10
N SER A 23 -15.09 10.33 -1.03
CA SER A 23 -15.56 10.77 -2.35
C SER A 23 -16.81 10.03 -2.86
N PHE A 24 -17.40 9.14 -2.06
CA PHE A 24 -18.63 8.39 -2.33
C PHE A 24 -19.90 8.96 -1.65
N ILE A 25 -19.84 10.08 -0.93
CA ILE A 25 -21.03 10.65 -0.27
C ILE A 25 -21.80 11.58 -1.23
N PRO A 26 -23.14 11.44 -1.37
CA PRO A 26 -23.92 12.17 -2.36
C PRO A 26 -23.92 13.68 -2.12
N SER A 27 -23.95 14.41 -3.23
CA SER A 27 -24.06 15.86 -3.36
C SER A 27 -25.31 16.44 -2.68
N SER A 28 -25.26 16.62 -1.36
CA SER A 28 -26.18 17.49 -0.63
C SER A 28 -25.37 18.40 0.31
N TYR A 29 -25.68 19.70 0.29
CA TYR A 29 -24.96 20.76 1.00
C TYR A 29 -25.27 20.68 2.51
N THR A 30 -24.78 19.64 3.18
CA THR A 30 -25.01 19.40 4.61
C THR A 30 -23.80 19.83 5.43
N PHE A 31 -24.02 20.19 6.70
CA PHE A 31 -22.98 20.53 7.69
C PHE A 31 -21.77 19.59 7.64
N GLU A 32 -22.02 18.28 7.48
CA GLU A 32 -20.99 17.24 7.35
C GLU A 32 -20.03 17.50 6.18
N THR A 33 -20.53 17.93 5.02
CA THR A 33 -19.68 18.25 3.85
C THR A 33 -18.76 19.45 4.11
N THR A 34 -19.25 20.44 4.85
CA THR A 34 -18.45 21.62 5.21
C THR A 34 -17.36 21.25 6.19
N ILE A 35 -17.67 20.45 7.21
CA ILE A 35 -16.68 19.94 8.17
C ILE A 35 -15.64 19.07 7.45
N GLN A 36 -16.04 18.16 6.56
CA GLN A 36 -15.07 17.36 5.80
C GLN A 36 -14.13 18.23 4.95
N LYS A 37 -14.65 19.28 4.31
CA LYS A 37 -13.82 20.22 3.53
C LYS A 37 -12.81 20.93 4.42
N ILE A 38 -13.24 21.42 5.59
CA ILE A 38 -12.34 22.05 6.57
C ILE A 38 -11.28 21.06 7.06
N LYS A 39 -11.66 19.80 7.35
CA LYS A 39 -10.69 18.76 7.72
C LYS A 39 -9.64 18.56 6.63
N GLN A 40 -10.06 18.53 5.37
CA GLN A 40 -9.14 18.44 4.25
C GLN A 40 -8.20 19.65 4.21
N GLU A 41 -8.74 20.86 4.36
CA GLU A 41 -7.97 22.10 4.36
C GLU A 41 -6.88 22.09 5.46
N LEU A 42 -7.28 21.74 6.68
CA LEU A 42 -6.38 21.61 7.84
C LEU A 42 -5.26 20.60 7.60
N LEU A 43 -5.59 19.44 7.05
CA LEU A 43 -4.65 18.34 6.82
C LEU A 43 -3.69 18.59 5.65
N GLN A 44 -4.09 19.42 4.68
CA GLN A 44 -3.26 19.83 3.55
C GLN A 44 -2.39 21.05 3.86
N GLY A 45 -2.69 21.78 4.95
CA GLY A 45 -1.99 23.00 5.32
C GLY A 45 -2.39 24.21 4.48
N ASP A 46 -3.58 24.19 3.88
CA ASP A 46 -4.10 25.24 2.99
C ASP A 46 -5.36 25.92 3.57
N LEU A 47 -5.57 25.83 4.88
CA LEU A 47 -6.66 26.52 5.56
C LEU A 47 -6.58 28.04 5.35
N ASP A 48 -7.61 28.60 4.73
CA ASP A 48 -7.79 30.05 4.69
C ASP A 48 -8.08 30.59 6.11
N CYS A 49 -7.09 31.29 6.65
CA CYS A 49 -7.11 31.88 7.99
C CYS A 49 -7.62 33.33 8.00
N SER A 50 -8.04 33.88 6.86
CA SER A 50 -8.52 35.26 6.76
C SER A 50 -9.84 35.44 7.53
N ALA A 51 -9.93 36.48 8.37
CA ALA A 51 -11.16 36.85 9.07
C ALA A 51 -11.37 38.38 9.03
N LYS A 52 -12.59 38.83 9.34
CA LYS A 52 -12.87 40.27 9.46
C LYS A 52 -12.36 40.84 10.77
N ASP A 53 -12.39 40.03 11.84
CA ASP A 53 -11.86 40.37 13.15
C ASP A 53 -10.47 39.76 13.35
N GLU A 54 -9.52 40.57 13.82
CA GLU A 54 -8.13 40.15 14.03
C GLU A 54 -8.00 39.01 15.06
N THR A 55 -8.88 38.94 16.06
CA THR A 55 -8.88 37.87 17.07
C THR A 55 -9.34 36.55 16.47
N ASN A 56 -10.36 36.59 15.61
CA ASN A 56 -10.84 35.41 14.89
C ASN A 56 -9.78 34.91 13.90
N GLU A 57 -9.08 35.80 13.20
CA GLU A 57 -7.96 35.46 12.33
C GLU A 57 -6.86 34.74 13.12
N GLN A 58 -6.48 35.27 14.29
CA GLN A 58 -5.52 34.62 15.17
C GLN A 58 -5.98 33.22 15.61
N TYR A 59 -7.26 33.03 15.94
CA TYR A 59 -7.79 31.71 16.27
C TYR A 59 -7.74 30.74 15.09
N LEU A 60 -7.94 31.18 13.85
CA LEU A 60 -7.82 30.32 12.69
C LEU A 60 -6.37 29.85 12.50
N TYR A 61 -5.38 30.73 12.67
CA TYR A 61 -3.97 30.34 12.67
C TYR A 61 -3.66 29.34 13.80
N GLU A 62 -4.17 29.57 15.02
CA GLU A 62 -4.02 28.60 16.12
C GLU A 62 -4.57 27.22 15.77
N MET A 63 -5.70 27.13 15.06
CA MET A 63 -6.28 25.84 14.63
C MET A 63 -5.38 25.13 13.62
N GLN A 64 -4.79 25.87 12.67
CA GLN A 64 -3.84 25.30 11.71
C GLN A 64 -2.56 24.84 12.42
N ASP A 65 -2.00 25.67 13.30
CA ASP A 65 -0.81 25.35 14.09
C ASP A 65 -1.01 24.06 14.91
N LEU A 66 -2.19 23.88 15.52
CA LEU A 66 -2.49 22.66 16.28
C LEU A 66 -2.33 21.38 15.45
N ILE A 67 -2.67 21.42 14.16
CA ILE A 67 -2.55 20.28 13.25
C ILE A 67 -1.12 20.16 12.71
N ASP A 68 -0.51 21.27 12.30
CA ASP A 68 0.84 21.28 11.71
C ASP A 68 1.93 20.78 12.68
N HIS A 69 1.72 20.99 13.98
CA HIS A 69 2.63 20.53 15.02
C HIS A 69 2.38 19.09 15.50
N LEU A 70 1.38 18.38 14.94
CA LEU A 70 1.19 16.97 15.26
C LEU A 70 2.33 16.09 14.71
N PRO A 71 2.69 15.00 15.40
CA PRO A 71 3.62 14.02 14.87
C PRO A 71 3.14 13.46 13.52
N LYS A 72 4.01 13.56 12.50
CA LYS A 72 3.70 13.01 11.18
C LYS A 72 3.78 11.49 11.19
N LEU A 73 2.76 10.84 10.62
CA LEU A 73 2.77 9.40 10.43
C LEU A 73 3.77 9.02 9.33
N PRO A 74 4.48 7.88 9.48
CA PRO A 74 5.29 7.35 8.40
C PRO A 74 4.40 7.05 7.19
N GLU A 75 4.94 7.27 5.99
CA GLU A 75 4.25 6.89 4.76
C GLU A 75 4.11 5.37 4.69
N ILE A 76 2.97 4.90 4.18
CA ILE A 76 2.77 3.49 3.96
C ILE A 76 3.54 3.11 2.68
N GLN A 77 4.66 2.43 2.88
CA GLN A 77 5.57 1.98 1.83
C GLN A 77 5.34 0.49 1.60
N GLN A 78 4.99 0.13 0.36
CA GLN A 78 4.97 -1.26 -0.08
C GLN A 78 6.42 -1.76 -0.23
N GLN A 79 7.04 -2.23 0.84
CA GLN A 79 8.37 -2.83 0.77
C GLN A 79 8.30 -4.23 0.15
N LYS A 80 9.38 -4.66 -0.50
CA LYS A 80 9.51 -5.99 -1.09
C LYS A 80 10.01 -6.96 -0.02
N LEU A 81 9.13 -7.79 0.53
CA LEU A 81 9.53 -8.96 1.33
C LEU A 81 10.56 -9.79 0.54
N THR A 82 11.67 -10.12 1.19
CA THR A 82 12.66 -11.08 0.67
C THR A 82 12.11 -12.49 0.87
N ILE A 83 11.14 -12.87 0.04
CA ILE A 83 10.74 -14.27 -0.07
C ILE A 83 11.90 -15.02 -0.72
N PRO A 84 12.29 -16.21 -0.22
CA PRO A 84 13.26 -17.05 -0.90
C PRO A 84 12.77 -17.32 -2.32
N GLU A 85 13.49 -16.79 -3.29
CA GLU A 85 13.27 -17.03 -4.70
C GLU A 85 14.33 -18.04 -5.12
N PHE A 86 13.90 -19.20 -5.61
CA PHE A 86 14.80 -20.25 -6.09
C PHE A 86 15.12 -20.02 -7.56
N ASP A 87 16.40 -20.16 -7.91
CA ASP A 87 16.84 -20.14 -9.30
C ASP A 87 16.60 -21.49 -9.97
N GLU A 88 16.36 -21.47 -11.29
CA GLU A 88 16.23 -22.70 -12.08
C GLU A 88 17.57 -23.44 -12.10
N ILE A 89 17.55 -24.72 -11.71
CA ILE A 89 18.70 -25.61 -11.84
C ILE A 89 18.80 -26.03 -13.30
N GLU A 90 19.93 -25.74 -13.94
CA GLU A 90 20.14 -26.07 -15.35
C GLU A 90 20.18 -27.60 -15.58
N VAL A 91 19.38 -28.08 -16.53
CA VAL A 91 19.45 -29.46 -17.02
C VAL A 91 20.46 -29.52 -18.18
N LYS A 92 21.54 -30.29 -18.02
CA LYS A 92 22.63 -30.42 -19.01
C LYS A 92 22.37 -31.55 -20.00
N ALA A 93 22.89 -31.43 -21.21
CA ALA A 93 22.77 -32.48 -22.23
C ALA A 93 23.45 -33.80 -21.81
N THR A 94 24.56 -33.69 -21.07
CA THR A 94 25.37 -34.81 -20.54
C THR A 94 24.71 -35.56 -19.38
N ASP A 95 23.63 -35.03 -18.80
CA ASP A 95 22.98 -35.65 -17.65
C ASP A 95 22.28 -36.96 -18.03
N SER A 96 22.30 -37.94 -17.12
CA SER A 96 21.54 -39.18 -17.30
C SER A 96 20.04 -38.91 -17.34
N VAL A 97 19.26 -39.87 -17.85
CA VAL A 97 17.80 -39.75 -17.90
C VAL A 97 17.22 -39.59 -16.49
N GLU A 98 17.77 -40.26 -15.46
CA GLU A 98 17.30 -40.07 -14.07
C GLU A 98 17.65 -38.68 -13.54
N ILE A 99 18.87 -38.18 -13.79
CA ILE A 99 19.30 -36.85 -13.33
C ILE A 99 18.42 -35.77 -13.96
N LYS A 100 18.17 -35.84 -15.28
CA LYS A 100 17.27 -34.92 -15.99
C LYS A 100 15.86 -34.92 -15.39
N LYS A 101 15.30 -36.11 -15.09
CA LYS A 101 13.98 -36.24 -14.46
C LYS A 101 13.95 -35.63 -13.05
N PHE A 102 15.00 -35.87 -12.25
CA PHE A 102 15.09 -35.34 -10.90
C PHE A 102 15.16 -33.81 -10.89
N ILE A 103 16.05 -33.21 -11.70
CA ILE A 103 16.19 -31.75 -11.82
C ILE A 103 14.86 -31.11 -12.25
N ARG A 104 14.16 -31.70 -13.22
CA ARG A 104 12.84 -31.21 -13.66
C ARG A 104 11.82 -31.20 -12.53
N ASN A 105 11.77 -32.26 -11.74
CA ASN A 105 10.85 -32.36 -10.62
C ASN A 105 11.17 -31.30 -9.55
N VAL A 106 12.45 -31.15 -9.20
CA VAL A 106 12.92 -30.14 -8.25
C VAL A 106 12.58 -28.73 -8.75
N ASN A 107 12.90 -28.40 -10.00
CA ASN A 107 12.55 -27.09 -10.58
C ASN A 107 11.03 -26.85 -10.56
N TYR A 108 10.22 -27.85 -10.92
CA TYR A 108 8.76 -27.73 -10.92
C TYR A 108 8.17 -27.48 -9.52
N GLU A 109 8.76 -28.06 -8.48
CA GLU A 109 8.40 -27.84 -7.08
C GLU A 109 8.86 -26.47 -6.59
N PHE A 110 10.15 -26.16 -6.73
CA PHE A 110 10.77 -25.00 -6.08
C PHE A 110 10.54 -23.67 -6.83
N LEU A 111 10.46 -23.68 -8.16
CA LEU A 111 10.07 -22.47 -8.91
C LEU A 111 8.59 -22.10 -8.68
N GLY A 112 7.79 -23.10 -8.33
CA GLY A 112 6.40 -22.94 -7.89
C GLY A 112 6.22 -22.70 -6.41
N PHE A 113 7.30 -22.63 -5.63
CA PHE A 113 7.20 -22.46 -4.19
C PHE A 113 6.62 -21.08 -3.87
N HIS A 114 5.58 -21.10 -3.05
CA HIS A 114 5.06 -19.91 -2.40
C HIS A 114 4.84 -20.22 -0.93
N CYS A 115 5.04 -19.23 -0.07
CA CYS A 115 4.72 -19.36 1.33
C CYS A 115 3.19 -19.42 1.52
N ASN A 116 2.71 -20.29 2.42
CA ASN A 116 1.28 -20.46 2.76
C ASN A 116 0.89 -19.81 4.09
N HIS A 117 1.74 -18.98 4.69
CA HIS A 117 1.40 -18.29 5.94
C HIS A 117 0.09 -17.50 5.75
N LYS A 118 -0.85 -17.68 6.68
CA LYS A 118 -2.22 -17.13 6.63
C LYS A 118 -2.29 -15.59 6.61
N ASP A 119 -1.17 -14.92 6.83
CA ASP A 119 -1.11 -13.49 7.14
C ASP A 119 -0.34 -12.65 6.08
N CYS A 120 -0.13 -13.19 4.89
CA CYS A 120 0.73 -12.54 3.88
C CYS A 120 0.01 -11.67 2.84
N ASP A 121 -1.32 -11.48 2.91
CA ASP A 121 -2.04 -10.70 1.91
C ASP A 121 -3.09 -9.75 2.54
N MET A 122 -2.86 -8.45 2.33
CA MET A 122 -3.83 -7.33 2.25
C MET A 122 -4.69 -6.93 3.45
N VAL A 123 -4.84 -7.75 4.51
CA VAL A 123 -5.84 -7.48 5.58
C VAL A 123 -5.39 -6.43 6.60
N TYR A 124 -4.09 -6.23 6.81
CA TYR A 124 -3.58 -5.39 7.90
C TYR A 124 -3.82 -3.88 7.76
N PHE A 125 -3.97 -3.36 6.53
CA PHE A 125 -4.16 -1.91 6.33
C PHE A 125 -5.50 -1.43 6.90
N ILE A 126 -6.58 -2.17 6.63
CA ILE A 126 -7.94 -1.84 7.12
C ILE A 126 -7.98 -1.84 8.66
N ASP A 127 -7.17 -2.68 9.30
CA ASP A 127 -7.10 -2.76 10.76
C ASP A 127 -6.48 -1.51 11.39
N ILE A 128 -5.54 -0.84 10.71
CA ILE A 128 -4.98 0.45 11.17
C ILE A 128 -6.09 1.51 11.23
N TYR A 129 -6.95 1.60 10.22
CA TYR A 129 -8.03 2.60 10.18
C TYR A 129 -9.20 2.27 11.13
N LYS A 130 -9.43 0.98 11.41
CA LYS A 130 -10.45 0.56 12.39
C LYS A 130 -9.99 0.71 13.84
N SER A 131 -8.69 0.95 14.04
CA SER A 131 -8.07 1.04 15.35
C SER A 131 -8.62 2.20 16.20
N GLU A 132 -8.59 2.05 17.52
CA GLU A 132 -9.05 3.09 18.46
C GLU A 132 -8.16 4.33 18.40
N GLU A 133 -6.89 4.15 18.06
CA GLU A 133 -5.91 5.21 17.92
C GLU A 133 -6.21 6.06 16.69
N PHE A 134 -6.57 5.45 15.56
CA PHE A 134 -7.01 6.20 14.38
C PHE A 134 -8.30 6.98 14.66
N LYS A 135 -9.27 6.36 15.34
CA LYS A 135 -10.50 7.07 15.76
C LYS A 135 -10.19 8.24 16.69
N THR A 136 -9.24 8.09 17.60
CA THR A 136 -8.82 9.16 18.51
C THR A 136 -8.23 10.33 17.73
N TYR A 137 -7.34 10.06 16.77
CA TYR A 137 -6.80 11.08 15.88
C TYR A 137 -7.89 11.74 15.02
N ASP A 138 -8.75 10.96 14.37
CA ASP A 138 -9.83 11.48 13.51
C ASP A 138 -10.82 12.35 14.28
N ASN A 139 -11.15 11.97 15.52
CA ASN A 139 -12.00 12.76 16.41
C ASN A 139 -11.36 14.11 16.76
N PHE A 140 -10.05 14.13 17.02
CA PHE A 140 -9.33 15.38 17.31
C PHE A 140 -9.32 16.32 16.09
N VAL A 141 -9.00 15.81 14.90
CA VAL A 141 -9.06 16.60 13.66
C VAL A 141 -10.48 17.13 13.40
N SER A 142 -11.50 16.32 13.72
CA SER A 142 -12.91 16.75 13.61
C SER A 142 -13.25 17.88 14.59
N LEU A 143 -12.76 17.80 15.84
CA LEU A 143 -12.93 18.85 16.84
C LEU A 143 -12.30 20.19 16.39
N VAL A 144 -11.09 20.14 15.85
CA VAL A 144 -10.41 21.34 15.31
C VAL A 144 -11.19 21.90 14.11
N ALA A 145 -11.70 21.05 13.23
CA ALA A 145 -12.53 21.48 12.10
C ALA A 145 -13.85 22.13 12.54
N GLU A 146 -14.48 21.61 13.60
CA GLU A 146 -15.67 22.23 14.21
C GLU A 146 -15.35 23.61 14.80
N CYS A 147 -14.19 23.78 15.43
CA CYS A 147 -13.73 25.08 15.93
C CYS A 147 -13.59 26.09 14.78
N VAL A 148 -12.89 25.72 13.71
CA VAL A 148 -12.75 26.56 12.51
C VAL A 148 -14.12 26.95 11.95
N TRP A 149 -15.05 26.00 11.87
CA TRP A 149 -16.40 26.27 11.39
C TRP A 149 -17.14 27.28 12.29
N GLN A 150 -17.02 27.16 13.61
CA GLN A 150 -17.61 28.11 14.56
C GLN A 150 -16.97 29.51 14.46
N ILE A 151 -15.64 29.58 14.37
CA ILE A 151 -14.92 30.85 14.22
C ILE A 151 -15.40 31.57 12.97
N ARG A 152 -15.42 30.88 11.82
CA ARG A 152 -15.95 31.42 10.56
C ARG A 152 -17.43 31.81 10.69
N GLY A 153 -18.20 31.09 11.48
CA GLY A 153 -19.61 31.38 11.76
C GLY A 153 -19.82 32.68 12.55
N GLU A 154 -19.08 32.88 13.64
CA GLU A 154 -19.15 34.09 14.45
C GLU A 154 -18.56 35.31 13.72
N ASP A 155 -17.46 35.13 12.98
CA ASP A 155 -16.86 36.20 12.18
C ASP A 155 -17.82 36.76 11.11
N ARG A 156 -18.55 35.87 10.42
CA ARG A 156 -19.60 36.27 9.48
C ARG A 156 -20.71 37.09 10.13
N ARG A 157 -20.98 36.85 11.42
CA ARG A 157 -21.97 37.59 12.23
C ARG A 157 -21.40 38.87 12.85
N GLY A 158 -20.12 39.19 12.60
CA GLY A 158 -19.43 40.34 13.20
C GLY A 158 -19.17 40.15 14.69
N LYS A 159 -18.95 38.92 15.14
CA LYS A 159 -18.70 38.56 16.53
C LYS A 159 -17.37 37.84 16.68
N VAL A 160 -16.75 38.01 17.84
CA VAL A 160 -15.54 37.27 18.22
C VAL A 160 -15.94 35.93 18.81
N TRP A 161 -15.32 34.84 18.35
CA TRP A 161 -15.52 33.51 18.91
C TRP A 161 -15.00 33.44 20.35
N ASN A 162 -15.75 32.77 21.23
CA ASN A 162 -15.50 32.77 22.67
C ASN A 162 -14.86 31.46 23.21
N GLY A 163 -14.42 30.56 22.33
CA GLY A 163 -13.66 29.37 22.71
C GLY A 163 -14.47 28.18 23.25
N GLN A 164 -15.79 28.13 23.06
CA GLN A 164 -16.67 27.10 23.65
C GLN A 164 -16.26 25.64 23.37
N ILE A 165 -15.67 25.36 22.21
CA ILE A 165 -15.28 23.99 21.78
C ILE A 165 -13.74 23.87 21.63
N LYS A 166 -12.97 24.82 22.17
CA LYS A 166 -11.50 24.82 21.98
C LYS A 166 -10.87 23.50 22.46
N PRO A 167 -10.00 22.86 21.65
CA PRO A 167 -9.36 21.61 22.03
C PRO A 167 -8.61 21.75 23.36
N ALA A 168 -8.85 20.81 24.27
CA ALA A 168 -8.16 20.80 25.56
C ALA A 168 -6.75 20.21 25.43
N MET A 169 -5.83 20.63 26.30
CA MET A 169 -4.46 20.07 26.35
C MET A 169 -4.46 18.54 26.53
N PHE A 170 -5.43 17.98 27.27
CA PHE A 170 -5.57 16.54 27.45
C PHE A 170 -5.92 15.82 26.14
N GLU A 171 -6.78 16.40 25.30
CA GLU A 171 -7.13 15.82 23.99
C GLU A 171 -5.93 15.83 23.06
N LEU A 172 -5.17 16.93 23.03
CA LEU A 172 -3.91 17.00 22.28
C LEU A 172 -2.93 15.91 22.71
N LYS A 173 -2.71 15.74 24.01
CA LYS A 173 -1.82 14.70 24.53
C LYS A 173 -2.28 13.29 24.12
N LYS A 174 -3.57 13.00 24.25
CA LYS A 174 -4.16 11.73 23.86
C LYS A 174 -3.99 11.45 22.35
N THR A 175 -4.13 12.48 21.52
CA THR A 175 -3.91 12.40 20.08
C THR A 175 -2.45 12.13 19.73
N ILE A 176 -1.51 12.78 20.42
CA ILE A 176 -0.07 12.53 20.24
C ILE A 176 0.26 11.07 20.60
N ASP A 177 -0.24 10.56 21.74
CA ASP A 177 -0.02 9.18 22.14
C ASP A 177 -0.60 8.19 21.10
N ALA A 178 -1.80 8.47 20.58
CA ALA A 178 -2.42 7.68 19.52
C ALA A 178 -1.60 7.69 18.22
N LEU A 179 -1.06 8.85 17.81
CA LEU A 179 -0.22 8.98 16.62
C LEU A 179 1.10 8.20 16.74
N VAL A 180 1.71 8.16 17.93
CA VAL A 180 2.92 7.35 18.17
C VAL A 180 2.61 5.86 17.99
N ILE A 181 1.48 5.38 18.53
CA ILE A 181 1.07 3.98 18.37
C ILE A 181 0.76 3.67 16.90
N LEU A 182 0.06 4.56 16.20
CA LEU A 182 -0.21 4.43 14.76
C LEU A 182 1.07 4.37 13.94
N ALA A 183 2.07 5.21 14.24
CA ALA A 183 3.36 5.17 13.58
C ALA A 183 4.06 3.81 13.76
N GLY A 184 3.95 3.20 14.94
CA GLY A 184 4.39 1.83 15.20
C GLY A 184 3.65 0.80 14.34
N LYS A 185 2.31 0.87 14.29
CA LYS A 185 1.47 -0.04 13.47
C LYS A 185 1.77 0.09 11.97
N VAL A 186 1.97 1.31 11.47
CA VAL A 186 2.35 1.57 10.08
C VAL A 186 3.74 1.02 9.78
N SER A 187 4.69 1.18 10.70
CA SER A 187 6.05 0.63 10.54
C SER A 187 6.04 -0.90 10.51
N GLU A 188 5.24 -1.52 11.39
CA GLU A 188 5.04 -2.97 11.40
C GLU A 188 4.38 -3.46 10.11
N TYR A 189 3.37 -2.74 9.61
CA TYR A 189 2.74 -3.02 8.33
C TYR A 189 3.76 -2.95 7.18
N ASN A 190 4.51 -1.85 7.08
CA ASN A 190 5.51 -1.66 6.03
C ASN A 190 6.58 -2.76 6.03
N ALA A 191 6.99 -3.23 7.21
CA ALA A 191 7.95 -4.33 7.34
C ALA A 191 7.39 -5.69 6.87
N LYS A 192 6.06 -5.85 6.82
CA LYS A 192 5.37 -7.12 6.53
C LYS A 192 4.78 -7.22 5.13
N MET A 193 4.76 -6.16 4.34
CA MET A 193 4.10 -6.16 3.02
C MET A 193 5.01 -6.65 1.89
N ASN A 194 4.41 -7.17 0.81
CA ASN A 194 5.04 -7.46 -0.48
C ASN A 194 4.21 -6.81 -1.60
N PRO A 195 4.78 -6.01 -2.52
CA PRO A 195 4.05 -5.38 -3.62
C PRO A 195 3.52 -6.38 -4.66
N GLN A 196 3.98 -7.65 -4.64
CA GLN A 196 3.49 -8.70 -5.54
C GLN A 196 3.05 -9.93 -4.75
N CYS A 197 1.83 -10.41 -5.00
CA CYS A 197 1.33 -11.66 -4.40
C CYS A 197 2.30 -12.80 -4.69
N SER A 198 2.88 -13.36 -3.64
CA SER A 198 3.90 -14.41 -3.72
C SER A 198 3.39 -15.64 -4.46
N LYS A 199 2.11 -15.98 -4.25
CA LYS A 199 1.41 -17.06 -4.96
C LYS A 199 1.32 -16.80 -6.45
N CYS A 200 0.91 -15.60 -6.85
CA CYS A 200 0.84 -15.24 -8.27
C CYS A 200 2.23 -15.24 -8.93
N LYS A 201 3.25 -14.74 -8.23
CA LYS A 201 4.63 -14.71 -8.74
C LYS A 201 5.21 -16.11 -8.91
N ALA A 202 5.00 -17.00 -7.93
CA ALA A 202 5.41 -18.39 -8.00
C ALA A 202 4.66 -19.16 -9.09
N ALA A 203 3.34 -18.95 -9.21
CA ALA A 203 2.53 -19.55 -10.26
C ALA A 203 3.03 -19.16 -11.66
N MET A 204 3.36 -17.89 -11.87
CA MET A 204 3.91 -17.39 -13.14
C MET A 204 5.26 -18.05 -13.48
N ARG A 205 6.16 -18.19 -12.50
CA ARG A 205 7.45 -18.86 -12.69
C ARG A 205 7.29 -20.33 -13.03
N LYS A 206 6.43 -21.03 -12.29
CA LYS A 206 6.10 -22.44 -12.54
C LYS A 206 5.52 -22.65 -13.94
N TYR A 207 4.61 -21.76 -14.36
CA TYR A 207 4.06 -21.78 -15.70
C TYR A 207 5.15 -21.59 -16.78
N ASN A 208 5.97 -20.55 -16.65
CA ASN A 208 7.05 -20.27 -17.60
C ASN A 208 8.04 -21.43 -17.71
N TYR A 209 8.42 -22.03 -16.58
CA TYR A 209 9.27 -23.22 -16.57
C TYR A 209 8.61 -24.41 -17.26
N SER A 210 7.32 -24.64 -17.01
CA SER A 210 6.57 -25.74 -17.63
C SER A 210 6.49 -25.59 -19.15
N VAL A 211 6.25 -24.38 -19.66
CA VAL A 211 6.24 -24.10 -21.11
C VAL A 211 7.62 -24.37 -21.73
N LYS A 212 8.69 -23.86 -21.10
CA LYS A 212 10.07 -24.08 -21.54
C LYS A 212 10.44 -25.57 -21.59
N GLU A 213 10.02 -26.36 -20.60
CA GLU A 213 10.36 -27.78 -20.56
C GLU A 213 9.57 -28.61 -21.58
N ILE A 214 8.31 -28.23 -21.87
CA ILE A 214 7.52 -28.82 -22.97
C ILE A 214 8.22 -28.58 -24.32
N GLU A 215 8.75 -27.37 -24.55
CA GLU A 215 9.51 -27.07 -25.76
C GLU A 215 10.81 -27.88 -25.85
N ARG A 216 11.56 -28.03 -24.74
CA ARG A 216 12.73 -28.92 -24.69
C ARG A 216 12.38 -30.36 -25.06
N MET A 217 11.32 -30.93 -24.46
CA MET A 217 10.91 -32.30 -24.76
C MET A 217 10.51 -32.50 -26.23
N ARG A 218 9.87 -31.50 -26.84
CA ARG A 218 9.55 -31.53 -28.28
C ARG A 218 10.80 -31.52 -29.15
N ASN A 219 11.81 -30.73 -28.79
CA ASN A 219 13.08 -30.66 -29.51
C ASN A 219 13.88 -31.96 -29.35
N ASP A 220 14.01 -32.48 -28.14
CA ASP A 220 14.68 -33.77 -27.86
C ASP A 220 14.03 -34.90 -28.68
N TYR A 221 12.70 -34.93 -28.76
CA TYR A 221 11.97 -35.91 -29.57
C TYR A 221 12.23 -35.74 -31.07
N ALA A 222 12.26 -34.49 -31.55
CA ALA A 222 12.56 -34.21 -32.96
C ALA A 222 13.99 -34.64 -33.34
N ASP A 223 14.96 -34.46 -32.45
CA ASP A 223 16.35 -34.86 -32.70
C ASP A 223 16.52 -36.38 -32.64
N LEU A 224 15.89 -37.06 -31.68
CA LEU A 224 15.83 -38.53 -31.66
C LEU A 224 15.20 -39.10 -32.92
N LYS A 225 14.12 -38.47 -33.41
CA LYS A 225 13.46 -38.88 -34.65
C LYS A 225 14.39 -38.69 -35.86
N LYS A 226 15.09 -37.56 -35.95
CA LYS A 226 16.10 -37.34 -37.00
C LYS A 226 17.24 -38.35 -36.95
N GLU A 227 17.72 -38.71 -35.75
CA GLU A 227 18.76 -39.72 -35.60
C GLU A 227 18.29 -41.12 -35.98
N ALA A 228 17.05 -41.47 -35.66
CA ALA A 228 16.44 -42.74 -36.08
C ALA A 228 16.17 -42.80 -37.59
N GLU A 229 15.95 -41.65 -38.24
CA GLU A 229 15.76 -41.50 -39.68
C GLU A 229 17.07 -41.36 -40.46
N LYS A 230 18.23 -41.24 -39.80
CA LYS A 230 19.52 -41.29 -40.50
C LYS A 230 19.66 -42.66 -41.15
N PRO A 231 19.94 -42.75 -42.46
CA PRO A 231 20.23 -44.03 -43.09
C PRO A 231 21.42 -44.66 -42.37
N ALA A 232 21.35 -45.98 -42.13
CA ALA A 232 22.51 -46.72 -41.67
C ALA A 232 23.60 -46.50 -42.72
N GLU A 233 24.62 -45.69 -42.40
CA GLU A 233 25.84 -45.68 -43.20
C GLU A 233 26.36 -47.11 -43.15
N ASP A 234 26.32 -47.77 -44.31
CA ASP A 234 26.92 -49.07 -44.55
C ASP A 234 28.36 -49.03 -44.05
N LYS A 235 28.58 -49.61 -42.87
CA LYS A 235 29.91 -50.06 -42.47
C LYS A 235 30.13 -51.43 -43.08
N MET A 236 30.30 -51.45 -44.40
CA MET A 236 31.06 -52.48 -45.09
C MET A 236 32.36 -51.83 -45.56
N ASP A 237 33.43 -52.07 -44.78
CA ASP A 237 34.73 -52.60 -45.22
C ASP A 237 35.69 -52.72 -44.02
#